data_AF-A0A7K3L5Y7-F1
#
_entry.id   AF-A0A7K3L5Y7-F1
#
_cell.length_a   1.000
_cell.length_b   1.000
_cell.length_c   1.000
_cell.angle_alpha   90.00
_cell.angle_beta   90.00
_cell.angle_gamma   90.00
#
_symmetry.space_group_name_H-M   'P 1'
#
loop_
_entity.id
_entity.type
_entity.pdbx_description
1 polymer ?
#
loop_
_entity_poly.entity_id
_entity_poly.type
_entity_poly.pdbx_seq_one_letter_code
_entity_poly.pdbx_strand_id
1 'polypeptide(L)'
;MVGVGVDAGLGALGMSAVAQSTVSVVMVALLVVLITLLLLSERRWDSHWTVVLDDDSLAEESSREEAVAARCDELSARCGLSPREDEIMRLLARKKTMAAIARDLYIAEGTVKAHVRHIYEKAGINTRKDLLELLGVGDR
;
A
#
# COMPACT_ATOMS: atom_id res chain seq x y z
N MET A 1 2.27 -43.98 -4.66
CA MET A 1 2.94 -42.79 -5.23
C MET A 1 3.02 -41.76 -4.11
N VAL A 2 4.13 -41.38 -3.49
CA VAL A 2 5.56 -41.52 -3.80
C VAL A 2 6.28 -41.79 -2.46
N GLY A 3 6.65 -43.04 -2.19
CA GLY A 3 7.58 -43.36 -1.10
C GLY A 3 8.98 -43.19 -1.64
N VAL A 4 9.55 -41.99 -1.53
CA VAL A 4 10.96 -41.76 -1.91
C VAL A 4 11.82 -42.66 -1.03
N GLY A 5 12.46 -43.65 -1.66
CA GLY A 5 13.12 -44.77 -1.01
C GLY A 5 14.38 -44.38 -0.26
N VAL A 6 14.23 -44.03 1.01
CA VAL A 6 15.36 -43.98 1.97
C VAL A 6 15.85 -45.40 2.27
N ASP A 7 14.95 -46.39 2.26
CA ASP A 7 15.28 -47.81 2.52
C ASP A 7 16.16 -48.44 1.44
N ALA A 8 16.05 -47.97 0.19
CA ALA A 8 16.83 -48.50 -0.94
C ALA A 8 18.28 -47.98 -0.96
N GLY A 9 18.54 -46.77 -0.44
CA GLY A 9 19.87 -46.15 -0.48
C GLY A 9 20.83 -46.68 0.58
N LEU A 10 20.33 -47.04 1.77
CA LEU A 10 21.16 -47.44 2.91
C LEU A 10 21.47 -48.95 2.97
N GLY A 11 20.68 -49.80 2.28
CA GLY A 11 20.98 -51.22 2.14
C GLY A 11 22.28 -51.52 1.39
N ALA A 12 22.78 -50.58 0.58
CA ALA A 12 24.02 -50.72 -0.19
C ALA A 12 25.30 -50.63 0.67
N LEU A 13 25.22 -50.18 1.93
CA LEU A 13 26.37 -49.98 2.81
C LEU A 13 26.56 -51.11 3.86
N GLY A 14 25.77 -52.19 3.80
CA GLY A 14 25.93 -53.36 4.67
C GLY A 14 25.62 -53.09 6.16
N MET A 15 24.89 -52.02 6.47
CA MET A 15 24.51 -51.66 7.84
C MET A 15 23.39 -52.59 8.36
N SER A 16 23.50 -53.04 9.61
CA SER A 16 22.52 -53.95 10.22
C SER A 16 21.13 -53.29 10.29
N ALA A 17 20.05 -54.10 10.29
CA ALA A 17 18.67 -53.60 10.40
C ALA A 17 18.44 -52.70 11.62
N VAL A 18 19.22 -52.92 12.68
CA VAL A 18 19.24 -52.08 13.89
C VAL A 18 19.83 -50.70 13.58
N ALA A 19 20.95 -50.64 12.85
CA ALA A 19 21.56 -49.37 12.44
C ALA A 19 20.61 -48.55 11.53
N GLN A 20 19.90 -49.21 10.62
CA GLN A 20 18.91 -48.54 9.75
C GLN A 20 17.77 -47.90 10.54
N SER A 21 17.28 -48.60 11.56
CA SER A 21 16.21 -48.11 12.44
C SER A 21 16.67 -46.93 13.29
N THR A 22 17.94 -46.91 13.70
CA THR A 22 18.50 -45.76 14.44
C THR A 22 18.66 -44.52 13.58
N VAL A 23 19.06 -44.69 12.31
CA VAL A 23 19.27 -43.56 11.38
C VAL A 23 17.95 -42.88 11.01
N SER A 24 16.89 -43.65 10.76
CA SER A 24 15.58 -43.08 10.43
C SER A 24 14.97 -42.32 11.62
N VAL A 25 15.09 -42.86 12.84
CA VAL A 25 14.61 -42.19 14.06
C VAL A 25 15.37 -40.89 14.30
N VAL A 26 16.69 -40.88 14.14
CA VAL A 26 17.51 -39.66 14.28
C VAL A 26 17.15 -38.64 13.20
N MET A 27 16.96 -39.06 11.95
CA MET A 27 16.57 -38.17 10.85
C MET A 27 15.20 -37.53 11.12
N VAL A 28 14.20 -38.31 11.52
CA VAL A 28 12.86 -37.79 11.85
C VAL A 28 12.93 -36.85 13.04
N ALA A 29 13.69 -37.19 14.08
CA ALA A 29 13.89 -36.31 15.23
C ALA A 29 14.54 -34.97 14.81
N LEU A 30 15.55 -35.01 13.93
CA LEU A 30 16.19 -33.80 13.40
C LEU A 30 15.24 -32.97 12.53
N LEU A 31 14.39 -33.60 11.72
CA LEU A 31 13.37 -32.92 10.92
C LEU A 31 12.30 -32.27 11.81
N VAL A 32 11.84 -32.98 12.86
CA VAL A 32 10.87 -32.44 13.83
C VAL A 32 11.49 -31.27 14.59
N VAL A 33 12.74 -31.39 15.03
CA VAL A 33 13.48 -30.29 15.69
C VAL A 33 13.66 -29.13 14.71
N LEU A 34 14.03 -29.37 13.45
CA LEU A 34 14.17 -28.32 12.44
C LEU A 34 12.83 -27.61 12.17
N ILE A 35 11.74 -28.35 11.98
CA ILE A 35 10.39 -27.77 11.81
C ILE A 35 10.01 -26.98 13.06
N THR A 36 10.27 -27.51 14.25
CA THR A 36 9.98 -26.81 15.51
C THR A 36 10.83 -25.55 15.65
N LEU A 37 12.10 -25.58 15.26
CA LEU A 37 13.00 -24.42 15.24
C LEU A 37 12.63 -23.42 14.15
N LEU A 38 12.10 -23.86 13.01
CA LEU A 38 11.52 -22.99 11.98
C LEU A 38 10.26 -22.32 12.51
N LEU A 39 9.36 -23.06 13.18
CA LEU A 39 8.15 -22.50 13.82
C LEU A 39 8.48 -21.57 15.00
N LEU A 40 9.54 -21.84 15.76
CA LEU A 40 10.02 -20.96 16.82
C LEU A 40 10.82 -19.76 16.26
N SER A 41 11.51 -19.94 15.13
CA SER A 41 12.12 -18.84 14.36
C SER A 41 11.04 -17.92 13.82
N GLU A 42 9.93 -18.46 13.31
CA GLU A 42 8.73 -17.71 12.91
C GLU A 42 8.13 -16.89 14.07
N ARG A 43 8.40 -17.27 15.33
CA ARG A 43 8.02 -16.49 16.51
C ARG A 43 9.01 -15.39 16.92
N ARG A 44 10.21 -15.37 16.33
CA ARG A 44 11.14 -14.21 16.35
C ARG A 44 10.95 -13.31 15.12
N TRP A 45 10.04 -13.68 14.20
CA TRP A 45 9.65 -12.87 13.05
C TRP A 45 8.36 -12.09 13.33
N ASP A 46 8.10 -11.78 14.61
CA ASP A 46 6.98 -10.94 15.04
C ASP A 46 7.26 -9.44 14.81
N SER A 47 7.81 -9.12 13.63
CA SER A 47 8.04 -7.73 13.19
C SER A 47 7.98 -7.54 11.67
N HIS A 48 7.63 -8.53 10.82
CA HIS A 48 7.84 -8.33 9.37
C HIS A 48 6.76 -8.76 8.38
N TRP A 49 5.74 -9.57 8.71
CA TRP A 49 4.79 -9.96 7.65
C TRP A 49 3.40 -10.42 8.14
N THR A 50 2.65 -9.62 8.89
CA THR A 50 1.21 -9.87 8.99
C THR A 50 0.45 -8.60 8.67
N VAL A 51 -0.18 -8.61 7.49
CA VAL A 51 -0.98 -7.52 6.91
C VAL A 51 -0.12 -6.42 6.28
N VAL A 52 -0.50 -6.05 5.05
CA VAL A 52 0.05 -4.94 4.27
C VAL A 52 -0.29 -3.62 4.96
N LEU A 53 0.42 -3.31 6.03
CA LEU A 53 0.54 -1.99 6.63
C LEU A 53 2.02 -1.83 6.98
N ASP A 54 2.76 -1.38 5.99
CA ASP A 54 4.05 -0.76 6.21
C ASP A 54 3.73 0.50 7.05
N ASP A 55 4.11 0.48 8.34
CA ASP A 55 3.86 1.60 9.28
C ASP A 55 4.45 2.90 8.71
N ASP A 56 5.60 2.77 8.03
CA ASP A 56 6.21 3.82 7.21
C ASP A 56 5.31 4.25 6.05
N SER A 57 4.74 3.35 5.24
CA SER A 57 3.81 3.73 4.15
C SER A 57 2.55 4.46 4.64
N LEU A 58 1.95 4.09 5.77
CA LEU A 58 0.78 4.80 6.30
C LEU A 58 1.15 6.19 6.83
N ALA A 59 2.30 6.28 7.53
CA ALA A 59 2.85 7.54 7.99
C ALA A 59 3.22 8.45 6.79
N GLU A 60 3.76 7.89 5.71
CA GLU A 60 4.06 8.59 4.47
C GLU A 60 2.79 9.04 3.71
N GLU A 61 1.77 8.18 3.62
CA GLU A 61 0.49 8.53 3.02
C GLU A 61 -0.22 9.65 3.80
N SER A 62 -0.30 9.53 5.13
CA SER A 62 -0.86 10.57 6.00
C SER A 62 -0.10 11.88 5.86
N SER A 63 1.24 11.83 5.87
CA SER A 63 2.10 13.00 5.69
C SER A 63 1.89 13.67 4.34
N ARG A 64 1.69 12.90 3.27
CA ARG A 64 1.38 13.42 1.94
C ARG A 64 0.01 14.07 1.89
N GLU A 65 -1.01 13.47 2.49
CA GLU A 65 -2.35 14.04 2.57
C GLU A 65 -2.34 15.36 3.35
N GLU A 66 -1.66 15.41 4.50
CA GLU A 66 -1.48 16.63 5.30
C GLU A 66 -0.75 17.72 4.51
N ALA A 67 0.34 17.36 3.80
CA ALA A 67 1.07 18.30 2.96
C ALA A 67 0.21 18.86 1.81
N VAL A 68 -0.66 18.05 1.21
CA VAL A 68 -1.61 18.50 0.18
C VAL A 68 -2.70 19.38 0.79
N ALA A 69 -3.21 19.03 1.97
CA ALA A 69 -4.20 19.83 2.68
C ALA A 69 -3.66 21.23 3.03
N ALA A 70 -2.43 21.30 3.56
CA ALA A 70 -1.76 22.57 3.86
C ALA A 70 -1.58 23.45 2.61
N ARG A 71 -1.19 22.85 1.47
CA ARG A 71 -1.08 23.56 0.19
C ARG A 71 -2.43 24.02 -0.34
N CYS A 72 -3.50 23.25 -0.13
CA CYS A 72 -4.86 23.69 -0.44
C CYS A 72 -5.24 24.91 0.40
N ASP A 73 -5.01 24.88 1.70
CA ASP A 73 -5.32 25.99 2.60
C ASP A 73 -4.56 27.27 2.20
N GLU A 74 -3.27 27.14 1.90
CA GLU A 74 -2.43 28.24 1.43
C GLU A 74 -2.96 28.82 0.11
N LEU A 75 -3.22 27.96 -0.89
CA LEU A 75 -3.70 28.40 -2.20
C LEU A 75 -5.07 29.08 -2.10
N SER A 76 -5.97 28.52 -1.28
CA SER A 76 -7.31 29.04 -1.03
C SER A 76 -7.26 30.46 -0.45
N ALA A 77 -6.43 30.66 0.57
CA ALA A 77 -6.22 31.96 1.19
C ALA A 77 -5.54 32.96 0.23
N ARG A 78 -4.51 32.52 -0.49
CA ARG A 78 -3.70 33.36 -1.38
C ARG A 78 -4.48 33.84 -2.61
N CYS A 79 -5.41 33.03 -3.11
CA CYS A 79 -6.24 33.33 -4.28
C CYS A 79 -7.65 33.83 -3.94
N GLY A 80 -8.04 33.88 -2.66
CA GLY A 80 -9.39 34.31 -2.26
C GLY A 80 -10.49 33.39 -2.79
N LEU A 81 -10.30 32.08 -2.67
CA LEU A 81 -11.33 31.11 -3.04
C LEU A 81 -12.51 31.20 -2.07
N SER A 82 -13.72 31.12 -2.61
CA SER A 82 -14.94 30.96 -1.82
C SER A 82 -14.99 29.56 -1.21
N PRO A 83 -15.81 29.34 -0.16
CA PRO A 83 -15.94 28.01 0.45
C PRO A 83 -16.30 26.91 -0.55
N ARG A 84 -17.13 27.22 -1.56
CA ARG A 84 -17.53 26.25 -2.59
C ARG A 84 -16.41 25.97 -3.59
N GLU A 85 -15.63 26.99 -3.94
CA GLU A 85 -14.46 26.81 -4.81
C GLU A 85 -13.36 26.01 -4.11
N ASP A 86 -13.14 26.26 -2.82
CA ASP A 86 -12.21 25.50 -1.97
C ASP A 86 -12.59 24.01 -1.90
N GLU A 87 -13.86 23.71 -1.62
CA GLU A 87 -14.40 22.35 -1.61
C GLU A 87 -14.16 21.64 -2.95
N ILE A 88 -14.47 22.31 -4.06
CA ILE A 88 -14.27 21.75 -5.41
C ILE A 88 -12.78 21.55 -5.70
N MET A 89 -11.91 22.49 -5.33
CA MET A 89 -10.46 22.40 -5.50
C MET A 89 -9.89 21.18 -4.78
N ARG A 90 -10.30 20.93 -3.53
CA ARG A 90 -9.86 19.74 -2.76
C ARG A 90 -10.29 18.44 -3.42
N LEU A 91 -11.48 18.39 -4.03
CA LEU A 91 -11.92 17.21 -4.77
C LEU A 91 -11.14 17.02 -6.08
N LEU A 92 -10.75 18.12 -6.75
CA LEU A 92 -9.86 18.05 -7.92
C LEU A 92 -8.48 17.50 -7.54
N ALA A 93 -7.95 17.93 -6.38
CA ALA A 93 -6.68 17.47 -5.80
C ALA A 93 -6.71 15.94 -5.55
N ARG A 94 -7.85 15.42 -5.11
CA ARG A 94 -8.11 13.96 -4.99
C ARG A 94 -8.34 13.26 -6.33
N LYS A 95 -7.92 13.87 -7.44
CA LYS A 95 -8.05 13.36 -8.81
C LYS A 95 -9.49 12.99 -9.26
N LYS A 96 -10.55 13.47 -8.58
CA LYS A 96 -11.95 13.20 -8.98
C LYS A 96 -12.33 13.87 -10.30
N THR A 97 -13.19 13.24 -11.08
CA THR A 97 -13.72 13.83 -12.33
C THR A 97 -14.80 14.87 -12.03
N MET A 98 -15.05 15.80 -12.96
CA MET A 98 -16.12 16.81 -12.80
C MET A 98 -17.49 16.17 -12.57
N ALA A 99 -17.80 15.09 -13.29
CA ALA A 99 -19.02 14.30 -13.09
C ALA A 99 -19.08 13.62 -11.70
N ALA A 100 -17.95 13.17 -11.15
CA ALA A 100 -17.91 12.65 -9.77
C ALA A 100 -18.16 13.76 -8.75
N ILE A 101 -17.49 14.90 -8.91
CA ILE A 101 -17.67 16.09 -8.05
C ILE A 101 -19.14 16.56 -8.09
N ALA A 102 -19.74 16.60 -9.27
CA ALA A 102 -21.14 16.97 -9.46
C ALA A 102 -22.08 16.08 -8.65
N ARG A 103 -21.83 14.76 -8.67
CA ARG A 103 -22.60 13.78 -7.87
C ARG A 103 -22.35 13.95 -6.37
N ASP A 104 -21.11 14.07 -5.95
CA ASP A 104 -20.73 14.20 -4.53
C ASP A 104 -21.31 15.47 -3.90
N LEU A 105 -21.39 16.54 -4.70
CA LEU A 105 -21.86 17.85 -4.27
C LEU A 105 -23.32 18.14 -4.64
N TYR A 106 -24.02 17.15 -5.20
CA TYR A 106 -25.42 17.21 -5.64
C TYR A 106 -25.76 18.44 -6.52
N ILE A 107 -24.90 18.75 -7.50
CA ILE A 107 -25.06 19.87 -8.44
C ILE A 107 -24.87 19.42 -9.89
N ALA A 108 -25.27 20.27 -10.84
CA ALA A 108 -25.04 20.01 -12.26
C ALA A 108 -23.55 20.09 -12.60
N GLU A 109 -23.08 19.25 -13.53
CA GLU A 109 -21.69 19.27 -14.01
C GLU A 109 -21.30 20.63 -14.62
N GLY A 110 -22.24 21.32 -15.27
CA GLY A 110 -22.04 22.68 -15.76
C GLY A 110 -21.71 23.69 -14.64
N THR A 111 -22.30 23.51 -13.46
CA THR A 111 -22.01 24.33 -12.27
C THR A 111 -20.60 24.04 -11.75
N VAL A 112 -20.19 22.77 -11.70
CA VAL A 112 -18.80 22.41 -11.36
C VAL A 112 -17.84 23.06 -12.36
N LYS A 113 -18.11 22.97 -13.66
CA LYS A 113 -17.27 23.59 -14.71
C LYS A 113 -17.12 25.10 -14.53
N ALA A 114 -18.20 25.80 -14.17
CA ALA A 114 -18.14 27.23 -13.87
C ALA A 114 -17.25 27.53 -12.66
N HIS A 115 -17.42 26.80 -11.55
CA HIS A 115 -16.55 26.97 -10.38
C HIS A 115 -15.08 26.65 -10.68
N VAL A 116 -14.80 25.58 -11.44
CA VAL A 116 -13.43 25.23 -11.84
C VAL A 116 -12.78 26.33 -12.67
N ARG A 117 -13.54 26.93 -13.59
CA ARG A 117 -13.08 28.08 -14.36
C ARG A 117 -12.69 29.24 -13.43
N HIS A 118 -13.52 29.58 -12.46
CA HIS A 118 -13.22 30.65 -11.51
C HIS A 118 -12.02 30.34 -10.61
N ILE A 119 -11.84 29.08 -10.18
CA ILE A 119 -10.64 28.63 -9.46
C ILE A 119 -9.40 28.90 -10.32
N TYR A 120 -9.42 28.51 -11.60
CA TYR A 120 -8.30 28.71 -12.51
C TYR A 120 -8.01 30.19 -12.76
N GLU A 121 -9.04 31.01 -12.97
CA GLU A 121 -8.92 32.47 -13.12
C GLU A 121 -8.29 33.11 -11.87
N LYS A 122 -8.74 32.72 -10.67
CA LYS A 122 -8.21 33.23 -9.38
C LYS A 122 -6.79 32.75 -9.08
N ALA A 123 -6.45 31.53 -9.49
CA ALA A 123 -5.13 30.96 -9.32
C ALA A 123 -4.13 31.35 -10.42
N GLY A 124 -4.59 32.01 -11.49
CA GLY A 124 -3.75 32.42 -12.62
C GLY A 124 -3.24 31.24 -13.46
N ILE A 125 -3.97 30.12 -13.46
CA ILE A 125 -3.61 28.88 -14.17
C ILE A 125 -4.67 28.57 -15.24
N ASN A 126 -4.38 27.62 -16.14
CA ASN A 126 -5.30 27.28 -17.23
C ASN A 126 -5.67 25.80 -17.28
N THR A 127 -4.90 24.93 -16.61
CA THR A 127 -5.12 23.50 -16.69
C THR A 127 -5.24 22.85 -15.33
N ARG A 128 -5.91 21.68 -15.33
CA ARG A 128 -5.94 20.80 -14.16
C ARG A 128 -4.54 20.36 -13.77
N LYS A 129 -3.65 20.16 -14.74
CA LYS A 129 -2.28 19.73 -14.48
C LYS A 129 -1.53 20.80 -13.66
N ASP A 130 -1.65 22.06 -14.06
CA ASP A 130 -1.05 23.20 -13.34
C ASP A 130 -1.55 23.25 -11.89
N LEU A 131 -2.86 23.05 -11.68
CA LEU A 131 -3.44 23.00 -10.32
C LEU A 131 -2.81 21.87 -9.50
N LEU A 132 -2.73 20.66 -10.07
CA LEU A 132 -2.16 19.50 -9.37
C LEU A 132 -0.66 19.69 -9.08
N GLU A 133 0.07 20.38 -9.96
CA GLU A 133 1.47 20.71 -9.78
C GLU A 133 1.66 21.71 -8.62
N LEU A 134 0.84 22.77 -8.57
CA LEU A 134 0.83 23.72 -7.45
C LEU A 134 0.53 23.03 -6.10
N LEU A 135 -0.31 21.99 -6.12
CA LEU A 135 -0.67 21.22 -4.94
C LEU A 135 0.30 20.05 -4.65
N GLY A 136 1.35 19.85 -5.46
CA GLY A 136 2.32 18.77 -5.30
C GLY A 136 1.74 17.37 -5.51
N VAL A 137 0.68 17.24 -6.30
CA VAL A 137 -0.04 15.98 -6.62
C VAL A 137 0.26 15.47 -8.04
N GLY A 138 1.14 16.15 -8.79
CA GLY A 138 1.54 15.74 -10.14
C GLY A 138 2.19 14.35 -10.18
N ASP A 139 1.90 13.57 -11.22
CA ASP A 139 2.62 12.32 -11.51
C ASP A 139 4.07 12.68 -11.86
N ARG A 140 5.03 12.27 -11.02
CA ARG A 140 6.46 12.29 -11.35
C ARG A 140 6.79 11.09 -12.23
#